data_AF-A0A314XMT4-F1
#
_entry.id   AF-A0A314XMT4-F1
#
_cell.length_a   1.000
_cell.length_b   1.000
_cell.length_c   1.000
_cell.angle_alpha   90.00
_cell.angle_beta   90.00
_cell.angle_gamma   90.00
#
_symmetry.space_group_name_H-M   'P 1'
#
loop_
_entity.id
_entity.type
_entity.pdbx_description
1 polymer ?
#
loop_
_entity_poly.entity_id
_entity_poly.type
_entity_poly.pdbx_seq_one_letter_code
_entity_poly.pdbx_strand_id
1 'polypeptide(L)'
;MVVKEEKRNKTEQSQVELELRLLEALEIYPPVKLQGIHRHFVLYGLMEFLRRSFDRHFSADEVLQLLERFYNLEMLKPDDEETDILNHEEDFSLPQSFFVKEEP
;
A
#
# COMPACT_ATOMS: atom_id res chain seq x y z
N MET A 1 -24.93 33.17 -4.25
CA MET A 1 -25.28 31.88 -3.60
C MET A 1 -25.16 30.72 -4.58
N VAL A 2 -25.71 30.83 -5.80
CA VAL A 2 -25.65 29.80 -6.88
C VAL A 2 -24.23 29.29 -7.22
N VAL A 3 -23.24 30.18 -7.34
CA VAL A 3 -21.84 29.80 -7.68
C VAL A 3 -21.17 28.97 -6.58
N LYS A 4 -21.64 29.09 -5.32
CA LYS A 4 -21.06 28.39 -4.17
C LYS A 4 -21.58 26.95 -4.05
N GLU A 5 -22.83 26.71 -4.45
CA GLU A 5 -23.40 25.36 -4.55
C GLU A 5 -22.81 24.57 -5.71
N GLU A 6 -22.64 25.19 -6.89
CA GLU A 6 -22.10 24.46 -8.05
C GLU A 6 -20.64 24.03 -7.87
N LYS A 7 -19.83 24.86 -7.18
CA LYS A 7 -18.47 24.48 -6.79
C LYS A 7 -18.46 23.34 -5.77
N ARG A 8 -19.40 23.30 -4.82
CA ARG A 8 -19.50 22.22 -3.84
C ARG A 8 -19.85 20.90 -4.52
N ASN A 9 -20.83 20.92 -5.43
CA ASN A 9 -21.28 19.74 -6.16
C ASN A 9 -20.19 19.14 -7.06
N LYS A 10 -19.36 19.98 -7.70
CA LYS A 10 -18.21 19.50 -8.49
C LYS A 10 -17.16 18.79 -7.64
N THR A 11 -16.83 19.34 -6.47
CA THR A 11 -15.85 18.71 -5.57
C THR A 11 -16.35 17.37 -5.03
N GLU A 12 -17.64 17.30 -4.69
CA GLU A 12 -18.26 16.05 -4.23
C GLU A 12 -18.30 14.99 -5.34
N GLN A 13 -18.65 15.37 -6.57
CA GLN A 13 -18.58 14.45 -7.72
C GLN A 13 -17.17 13.92 -7.96
N SER A 14 -16.15 14.78 -7.93
CA SER A 14 -14.75 14.35 -8.09
C SER A 14 -14.29 13.46 -6.94
N GLN A 15 -14.79 13.69 -5.72
CA GLN A 15 -14.48 12.85 -4.56
C GLN A 15 -15.12 11.46 -4.68
N VAL A 16 -16.38 11.38 -5.10
CA VAL A 16 -17.08 10.12 -5.36
C VAL A 16 -16.42 9.33 -6.50
N GLU A 17 -15.98 10.01 -7.55
CA GLU A 17 -15.27 9.35 -8.65
C GLU A 17 -13.93 8.76 -8.18
N LEU A 18 -13.19 9.50 -7.35
CA LEU A 18 -11.94 9.02 -6.76
C LEU A 18 -12.16 7.77 -5.89
N GLU A 19 -13.22 7.77 -5.09
CA GLU A 19 -13.64 6.64 -4.27
C GLU A 19 -14.00 5.39 -5.10
N LEU A 20 -14.81 5.56 -6.14
CA LEU A 20 -15.19 4.45 -7.02
C LEU A 20 -13.98 3.84 -7.70
N ARG A 21 -13.03 4.66 -8.16
CA ARG A 21 -11.78 4.20 -8.76
C ARG A 21 -10.89 3.46 -7.77
N LEU A 22 -10.84 3.91 -6.50
CA LEU A 22 -10.13 3.17 -5.47
C LEU A 22 -10.78 1.79 -5.26
N LEU A 23 -12.11 1.71 -5.15
CA LEU A 23 -12.82 0.45 -4.95
C LEU A 23 -12.60 -0.53 -6.10
N GLU A 24 -12.57 -0.07 -7.34
CA GLU A 24 -12.21 -0.87 -8.52
C GLU A 24 -10.78 -1.42 -8.41
N ALA A 25 -9.82 -0.59 -7.98
CA ALA A 25 -8.43 -1.00 -7.80
C ALA A 25 -8.27 -2.12 -6.76
N LEU A 26 -9.16 -2.20 -5.77
CA LEU A 26 -9.13 -3.22 -4.73
C LEU A 26 -9.47 -4.63 -5.23
N GLU A 27 -10.04 -4.79 -6.43
CA GLU A 27 -10.17 -6.11 -7.07
C GLU A 27 -8.80 -6.69 -7.43
N ILE A 28 -7.82 -5.84 -7.76
CA ILE A 28 -6.46 -6.21 -8.11
C ILE A 28 -5.56 -6.22 -6.86
N TYR A 29 -5.77 -5.24 -5.97
CA TYR A 29 -4.95 -4.99 -4.79
C TYR A 29 -5.78 -5.20 -3.51
N PRO A 30 -5.97 -6.45 -3.06
CA PRO A 30 -6.93 -6.75 -2.00
C PRO A 30 -6.51 -6.17 -0.64
N PRO A 31 -7.44 -5.58 0.15
CA PRO A 31 -7.15 -4.92 1.42
C PRO A 31 -6.46 -5.81 2.46
N VAL A 32 -6.70 -7.13 2.43
CA VAL A 32 -6.05 -8.11 3.32
C VAL A 32 -4.53 -8.08 3.21
N LYS A 33 -3.99 -7.67 2.04
CA LYS A 33 -2.55 -7.55 1.79
C LYS A 33 -1.97 -6.19 2.22
N LEU A 34 -2.75 -5.34 2.88
CA LEU A 34 -2.24 -4.12 3.52
C LEU A 34 -1.49 -4.40 4.83
N GLN A 35 -1.37 -5.66 5.24
CA GLN A 35 -0.57 -6.10 6.38
C GLN A 35 0.85 -6.48 5.94
N GLY A 36 1.80 -6.37 6.87
CA GLY A 36 3.16 -6.86 6.69
C GLY A 36 3.91 -6.24 5.51
N ILE A 37 4.81 -7.02 4.90
CA ILE A 37 5.66 -6.55 3.78
C ILE A 37 4.85 -6.22 2.52
N HIS A 38 3.71 -6.88 2.33
CA HIS A 38 2.84 -6.72 1.17
C HIS A 38 2.21 -5.34 1.07
N ARG A 39 2.08 -4.65 2.20
CA ARG A 39 1.55 -3.29 2.30
C ARG A 39 2.22 -2.34 1.31
N HIS A 40 3.55 -2.43 1.15
CA HIS A 40 4.30 -1.55 0.26
C HIS A 40 3.91 -1.76 -1.21
N PHE A 41 3.77 -3.01 -1.63
CA PHE A 41 3.39 -3.36 -3.00
C PHE A 41 1.95 -2.97 -3.31
N VAL A 42 1.04 -3.20 -2.36
CA VAL A 42 -0.37 -2.82 -2.45
C VAL A 42 -0.50 -1.31 -2.56
N LEU A 43 0.12 -0.55 -1.65
CA LEU A 43 0.07 0.91 -1.67
C LEU A 43 0.66 1.47 -2.96
N TYR A 44 1.80 0.95 -3.41
CA TYR A 44 2.40 1.39 -4.68
C TYR A 44 1.48 1.11 -5.87
N GLY A 45 0.89 -0.08 -5.92
CA GLY A 45 -0.07 -0.46 -6.96
C GLY A 45 -1.30 0.45 -7.00
N LEU A 46 -1.86 0.77 -5.83
CA LEU A 46 -2.99 1.70 -5.70
C LEU A 46 -2.61 3.12 -6.14
N MET A 47 -1.44 3.62 -5.71
CA MET A 47 -0.93 4.93 -6.14
C MET A 47 -0.75 5.00 -7.67
N GLU A 48 -0.16 3.98 -8.28
CA GLU A 48 0.02 3.92 -9.74
C GLU A 48 -1.32 3.83 -10.49
N PHE A 49 -2.27 3.04 -9.99
CA PHE A 49 -3.59 2.91 -10.59
C PHE A 49 -4.35 4.24 -10.58
N LEU A 50 -4.35 4.92 -9.43
CA LEU A 50 -4.99 6.23 -9.29
C LEU A 50 -4.25 7.31 -10.09
N ARG A 51 -2.91 7.28 -10.16
CA ARG A 51 -2.15 8.20 -11.02
C ARG A 51 -2.55 8.07 -12.47
N ARG A 52 -2.69 6.85 -12.99
CA ARG A 52 -3.13 6.61 -14.38
C ARG A 52 -4.56 7.03 -14.63
N SER A 53 -5.42 6.95 -13.62
CA SER A 53 -6.84 7.30 -13.73
C SER A 53 -7.08 8.80 -13.72
N PHE A 54 -6.30 9.56 -12.94
CA PHE A 54 -6.52 11.00 -12.70
C PHE A 54 -5.40 11.91 -13.20
N ASP A 55 -4.35 11.35 -13.80
CA ASP A 55 -3.13 12.08 -14.23
C ASP A 55 -2.50 12.93 -13.12
N ARG A 56 -2.57 12.44 -11.87
CA ARG A 56 -2.12 13.14 -10.66
C ARG A 56 -1.31 12.21 -9.78
N HIS A 57 -0.24 12.72 -9.18
CA HIS A 57 0.51 11.97 -8.18
C HIS A 57 -0.32 11.81 -6.90
N PHE A 58 -0.21 10.64 -6.28
CA PHE A 58 -0.79 10.33 -4.99
C PHE A 58 0.34 9.91 -4.05
N SER A 59 0.32 10.43 -2.83
CA SER A 59 1.16 9.96 -1.74
C SER A 59 0.54 8.74 -1.05
N ALA A 60 1.36 7.98 -0.33
CA ALA A 60 0.87 6.84 0.44
C ALA A 60 -0.14 7.28 1.51
N ASP A 61 0.09 8.43 2.15
CA ASP A 61 -0.81 9.00 3.16
C ASP A 61 -2.19 9.34 2.58
N GLU A 62 -2.23 9.99 1.41
CA GLU A 62 -3.49 10.29 0.72
C GLU A 62 -4.30 9.03 0.39
N VAL A 63 -3.63 7.96 -0.08
CA VAL A 63 -4.30 6.69 -0.38
C VAL A 63 -4.79 6.01 0.90
N LEU A 64 -4.01 6.07 1.98
CA LEU A 64 -4.42 5.53 3.29
C LEU A 64 -5.64 6.28 3.83
N GLN A 65 -5.64 7.61 3.82
CA GLN A 65 -6.80 8.42 4.22
C GLN A 65 -8.05 8.11 3.38
N LEU A 66 -7.88 7.84 2.08
CA LEU A 66 -9.00 7.45 1.23
C LEU A 66 -9.53 6.05 1.60
N LEU A 67 -8.63 5.12 1.95
CA LEU A 67 -8.99 3.78 2.42
C LEU A 67 -9.69 3.80 3.79
N GLU A 68 -9.30 4.69 4.71
CA GLU A 68 -9.94 4.86 6.03
C GLU A 68 -11.44 5.17 5.95
N ARG A 69 -11.91 5.70 4.81
CA ARG A 69 -13.33 5.97 4.58
C ARG A 69 -14.17 4.71 4.36
N PHE A 70 -13.52 3.60 3.99
CA PHE A 70 -14.15 2.32 3.70
C PHE A 70 -13.78 1.24 4.71
N TYR A 71 -12.57 1.30 5.24
CA TYR A 71 -11.99 0.28 6.11
C TYR A 71 -11.51 0.89 7.41
N ASN A 72 -11.72 0.17 8.51
CA ASN A 72 -11.03 0.50 9.75
C ASN A 72 -9.58 -0.02 9.67
N LEU A 73 -8.65 0.85 9.27
CA LEU A 73 -7.24 0.49 9.12
C LEU A 73 -6.55 0.17 10.46
N GLU A 74 -7.09 0.59 11.60
CA GLU A 74 -6.56 0.22 12.92
C GLU A 74 -6.66 -1.28 13.21
N MET A 75 -7.55 -1.99 12.49
CA MET A 75 -7.65 -3.45 12.56
C MET A 75 -6.59 -4.18 11.74
N LEU A 76 -5.82 -3.47 10.90
CA LEU A 76 -4.65 -4.01 10.24
C LEU A 76 -3.51 -4.06 11.27
N LYS A 77 -3.42 -5.15 12.02
CA LYS A 77 -2.30 -5.36 12.93
C LYS A 77 -0.99 -5.24 12.13
N PRO A 78 0.02 -4.50 12.60
CA PRO A 78 1.36 -4.68 12.09
C PRO A 78 1.72 -6.15 12.30
N ASP A 79 2.18 -6.81 11.24
CA ASP A 79 2.70 -8.16 11.37
C ASP A 79 4.12 -8.03 11.94
N ASP A 80 4.23 -7.87 13.26
CA ASP A 80 5.50 -7.65 13.97
C ASP A 80 6.51 -8.78 13.69
N GLU A 81 6.03 -9.97 13.30
CA GLU A 81 6.85 -11.13 12.99
C GLU A 81 7.68 -10.97 11.69
N GLU A 82 7.21 -10.23 10.68
CA GLU A 82 7.94 -10.05 9.41
C GLU A 82 9.05 -8.99 9.50
N THR A 83 8.90 -8.02 10.40
CA THR A 83 9.87 -6.94 10.58
C THR A 83 11.18 -7.41 11.23
N ASP A 84 11.13 -8.38 12.13
CA ASP A 84 12.34 -8.93 12.76
C ASP A 84 13.22 -9.67 11.75
N ILE A 85 12.63 -10.37 10.78
CA ILE A 85 13.36 -11.11 9.74
C ILE A 85 14.14 -10.14 8.83
N LEU A 86 13.57 -8.97 8.51
CA LEU A 86 14.21 -7.98 7.64
C LEU A 86 15.28 -7.14 8.34
N ASN A 87 15.24 -7.03 9.66
CA ASN A 87 16.23 -6.29 10.46
C ASN A 87 17.36 -7.18 10.99
N HIS A 88 17.36 -8.47 10.67
CA HIS A 88 18.47 -9.35 10.96
C HIS A 88 19.67 -9.03 10.06
N GLU A 89 20.60 -8.22 10.57
CA GLU A 89 21.94 -8.11 10.00
C GLU A 89 22.75 -9.35 10.39
N GLU A 90 22.81 -10.34 9.49
CA GLU A 90 23.75 -11.45 9.59
C GLU A 90 24.97 -11.17 8.72
N ASP A 91 26.17 -11.38 9.27
CA ASP A 91 27.42 -11.31 8.50
C ASP A 91 27.44 -12.47 7.49
N PHE A 92 27.49 -12.15 6.19
CA PHE A 92 27.41 -13.17 5.15
C PHE A 92 28.63 -14.10 5.24
N SER A 93 28.39 -15.35 5.63
CA SER A 93 29.40 -16.40 5.66
C SER A 93 28.89 -17.64 4.93
N LEU A 94 29.82 -18.37 4.30
CA LEU A 94 29.47 -19.62 3.64
C LEU A 94 29.11 -20.68 4.71
N PRO A 95 28.18 -21.60 4.43
CA PRO A 95 27.90 -22.71 5.33
C PRO A 95 29.18 -23.48 5.70
N GLN A 96 29.29 -23.96 6.94
CA GLN A 96 30.50 -24.65 7.44
C GLN A 96 30.95 -25.83 6.54
N SER A 97 30.02 -26.45 5.83
CA SER A 97 30.30 -27.51 4.85
C SER A 97 31.21 -27.09 3.70
N PHE A 98 31.30 -25.79 3.36
CA PHE A 98 32.22 -25.27 2.35
C PHE A 98 33.67 -25.20 2.83
N PHE A 99 33.90 -25.24 4.14
CA PHE A 99 35.24 -25.16 4.73
C PHE A 99 35.83 -26.54 5.07
N VAL A 100 35.01 -27.59 5.05
CA VAL A 100 35.49 -28.98 5.16
C VAL A 100 36.07 -29.39 3.81
N LYS A 101 37.31 -28.98 3.55
CA LYS A 101 38.12 -29.62 2.51
C LYS A 101 38.47 -31.01 3.03
N GLU A 102 37.83 -32.05 2.50
CA GLU A 102 38.39 -33.39 2.54
C GLU A 102 39.70 -33.36 1.74
N GLU A 103 40.82 -33.12 2.42
CA GLU A 103 42.15 -33.45 1.88
C GLU A 103 42.49 -34.91 2.27
N PRO A 104 42.83 -35.78 1.29
CA PRO A 104 43.22 -37.16 1.52
C PRO A 104 44.62 -37.33 2.14
#